data_AF-A0A1C4WHB6-F1
#
_entry.id   AF-A0A1C4WHB6-F1
#
_cell.length_a   1.000
_cell.length_b   1.000
_cell.length_c   1.000
_cell.angle_alpha   90.00
_cell.angle_beta   90.00
_cell.angle_gamma   90.00
#
_symmetry.space_group_name_H-M   'P 1'
#
loop_
_entity.id
_entity.type
_entity.pdbx_description
1 polymer ?
#
loop_
_entity_poly.entity_id
_entity_poly.type
_entity_poly.pdbx_seq_one_letter_code
_entity_poly.pdbx_strand_id
1 'polypeptide(L)'
;MGEGPATVADVGDGLPYLPTGFFLNGWVHVLEDSEIVFLLMLAWLRYRWPAAEYHFLKGEWRIIHFGLGRDTYQAHQMLERLGLVNVQEDENRDIFQPGLIHGYDKNKAPKLHRFKLLYEGFDQPALPTLLSTIDRRLATRAGMTTPASA
;
A
#
# COMPACT_ATOMS: atom_id res chain seq x y z
N MET A 1 -41.30 4.56 20.09
CA MET A 1 -39.83 4.46 19.98
C MET A 1 -39.44 5.22 18.73
N GLY A 2 -38.94 6.44 18.88
CA GLY A 2 -38.42 7.22 17.75
C GLY A 2 -36.99 6.79 17.49
N GLU A 3 -36.72 6.32 16.27
CA GLU A 3 -35.34 6.20 15.80
C GLU A 3 -34.77 7.61 15.73
N GLY A 4 -33.76 7.88 16.55
CA GLY A 4 -33.00 9.13 16.45
C GLY A 4 -32.39 9.23 15.05
N PRO A 5 -32.31 10.43 14.47
CA PRO A 5 -31.71 10.60 13.15
C PRO A 5 -30.28 10.08 13.22
N ALA A 6 -29.94 9.12 12.35
CA ALA A 6 -28.56 8.69 12.18
C ALA A 6 -27.74 9.94 11.84
N THR A 7 -26.85 10.34 12.75
CA THR A 7 -25.95 11.47 12.56
C THR A 7 -25.08 11.17 11.34
N VAL A 8 -25.47 11.70 10.19
CA VAL A 8 -24.59 11.81 9.03
C VAL A 8 -23.46 12.71 9.49
N ALA A 9 -22.27 12.14 9.64
CA ALA A 9 -21.08 12.91 9.94
C ALA A 9 -21.01 14.04 8.91
N ASP A 10 -20.89 15.27 9.39
CA ASP A 10 -20.56 16.44 8.58
C ASP A 10 -19.32 16.11 7.75
N VAL A 11 -19.55 15.75 6.49
CA VAL A 11 -18.53 15.39 5.51
C VAL A 11 -17.92 16.73 5.12
N GLY A 12 -16.93 17.21 5.88
CA GLY A 12 -16.18 18.40 5.51
C GLY A 12 -15.81 18.31 4.04
N ASP A 13 -16.11 19.37 3.28
CA ASP A 13 -16.44 19.48 1.84
C ASP A 13 -15.58 18.74 0.76
N GLY A 14 -14.78 17.73 1.10
CA GLY A 14 -13.95 16.95 0.19
C GLY A 14 -14.44 15.52 0.00
N LEU A 15 -14.06 14.92 -1.12
CA LEU A 15 -14.13 13.48 -1.36
C LEU A 15 -12.70 12.90 -1.30
N PRO A 16 -12.53 11.60 -0.99
CA PRO A 16 -11.23 10.95 -1.16
C PRO A 16 -10.79 11.08 -2.62
N TYR A 17 -9.53 11.44 -2.84
CA TYR A 17 -8.99 11.64 -4.18
C TYR A 17 -7.60 11.04 -4.31
N LEU A 18 -7.25 10.70 -5.55
CA LEU A 18 -5.89 10.38 -5.97
C LEU A 18 -5.29 11.60 -6.69
N PRO A 19 -3.96 11.77 -6.69
CA PRO A 19 -3.31 12.83 -7.46
C PRO A 19 -3.69 12.75 -8.94
N THR A 20 -3.83 13.91 -9.59
CA THR A 20 -4.20 14.00 -11.01
C THR A 20 -3.24 13.21 -11.91
N GLY A 21 -1.96 13.13 -11.52
CA GLY A 21 -0.94 12.30 -12.14
C GLY A 21 -1.34 10.83 -12.29
N PHE A 22 -2.21 10.29 -11.43
CA PHE A 22 -2.74 8.93 -11.56
C PHE A 22 -3.35 8.67 -12.95
N PHE A 23 -4.09 9.65 -13.47
CA PHE A 23 -4.65 9.57 -14.82
C PHE A 23 -3.70 10.17 -15.85
N LEU A 24 -3.17 11.37 -15.59
CA LEU A 24 -2.40 12.12 -16.58
C LEU A 24 -1.07 11.47 -16.97
N ASN A 25 -0.47 10.70 -16.06
CA ASN A 25 0.79 10.00 -16.29
C ASN A 25 0.61 8.50 -16.58
N GLY A 26 -0.64 8.04 -16.72
CA GLY A 26 -0.96 6.68 -17.20
C GLY A 26 -0.91 5.58 -16.13
N TRP A 27 -0.89 5.91 -14.83
CA TRP A 27 -0.85 4.91 -13.76
C TRP A 27 -2.06 3.99 -13.76
N VAL A 28 -3.24 4.52 -14.08
CA VAL A 28 -4.48 3.74 -14.21
C VAL A 28 -4.39 2.61 -15.26
N HIS A 29 -3.48 2.72 -16.23
CA HIS A 29 -3.35 1.74 -17.32
C HIS A 29 -2.31 0.65 -17.03
N VAL A 30 -1.40 0.88 -16.09
CA VAL A 30 -0.26 -0.03 -15.84
C VAL A 30 -0.38 -0.78 -14.52
N LEU A 31 -1.24 -0.30 -13.62
CA LEU A 31 -1.51 -0.94 -12.35
C LEU A 31 -2.61 -2.00 -12.49
N GLU A 32 -2.47 -3.08 -11.73
CA GLU A 32 -3.51 -4.10 -11.60
C GLU A 32 -4.69 -3.57 -10.78
N ASP A 33 -5.89 -4.14 -10.98
CA ASP A 33 -7.09 -3.84 -10.18
C ASP A 33 -6.81 -3.90 -8.67
N SER A 34 -6.01 -4.90 -8.30
CA SER A 34 -5.51 -5.19 -6.96
C SER A 34 -4.76 -3.99 -6.33
N GLU A 35 -3.92 -3.33 -7.12
CA GLU A 35 -3.12 -2.16 -6.73
C GLU A 35 -3.97 -0.89 -6.72
N ILE A 36 -4.87 -0.74 -7.70
CA ILE A 36 -5.80 0.39 -7.78
C ILE A 36 -6.73 0.40 -6.55
N VAL A 37 -7.31 -0.75 -6.19
CA VAL A 37 -8.15 -0.88 -4.99
C VAL A 37 -7.35 -0.54 -3.73
N PHE A 38 -6.07 -0.94 -3.67
CA PHE A 38 -5.20 -0.59 -2.54
C PHE A 38 -4.97 0.93 -2.46
N LEU A 39 -4.71 1.61 -3.59
CA LEU A 39 -4.56 3.07 -3.64
C LEU A 39 -5.84 3.80 -3.23
N LEU A 40 -7.01 3.31 -3.69
CA LEU A 40 -8.31 3.86 -3.31
C LEU A 40 -8.60 3.69 -1.81
N MET A 41 -8.23 2.53 -1.24
CA MET A 41 -8.28 2.31 0.21
C MET A 41 -7.42 3.36 0.93
N LEU A 42 -6.16 3.57 0.51
CA LEU A 42 -5.29 4.57 1.16
C LEU A 42 -5.82 6.00 1.02
N ALA A 43 -6.36 6.38 -0.14
CA ALA A 43 -7.00 7.67 -0.35
C ALA A 43 -8.19 7.87 0.61
N TRP A 44 -9.00 6.82 0.81
CA TRP A 44 -10.11 6.84 1.76
C TRP A 44 -9.63 6.94 3.22
N LEU A 45 -8.60 6.19 3.62
CA LEU A 45 -8.02 6.26 4.97
C LEU A 45 -7.45 7.65 5.26
N ARG A 46 -6.75 8.25 4.28
CA ARG A 46 -6.23 9.62 4.38
C ARG A 46 -7.34 10.65 4.52
N TYR A 47 -8.38 10.52 3.70
CA TYR A 47 -9.57 11.37 3.79
C TYR A 47 -10.24 11.25 5.18
N ARG A 48 -10.39 10.03 5.69
CA ARG A 48 -11.06 9.75 6.97
C ARG A 48 -10.26 10.18 8.20
N TRP A 49 -8.92 10.19 8.10
CA TRP A 49 -7.98 10.54 9.18
C TRP A 49 -6.85 11.46 8.68
N PRO A 50 -7.13 12.71 8.32
CA PRO A 50 -6.18 13.60 7.63
C PRO A 50 -4.97 14.00 8.50
N ALA A 51 -5.10 13.95 9.82
CA ALA A 51 -4.00 14.24 10.75
C ALA A 51 -2.96 13.11 10.85
N ALA A 52 -3.26 11.91 10.35
CA ALA A 52 -2.34 10.79 10.37
C ALA A 52 -1.46 10.80 9.11
N GLU A 53 -0.14 10.75 9.30
CA GLU A 53 0.80 10.63 8.19
C GLU A 53 0.83 9.22 7.60
N TYR A 54 0.71 8.21 8.46
CA TYR A 54 0.71 6.79 8.10
C TYR A 54 -0.60 6.12 8.51
N HIS A 55 -1.11 5.30 7.60
CA HIS A 55 -2.38 4.60 7.77
C HIS A 55 -2.17 3.09 7.82
N PHE A 56 -3.01 2.41 8.57
CA PHE A 56 -3.05 0.94 8.59
C PHE A 56 -4.51 0.52 8.65
N LEU A 57 -4.79 -0.69 8.20
CA LEU A 57 -6.13 -1.27 8.31
C LEU A 57 -6.02 -2.71 8.78
N LYS A 58 -6.91 -3.15 9.67
CA LYS A 58 -6.96 -4.55 10.12
C LYS A 58 -7.45 -5.46 8.99
N GLY A 59 -7.04 -6.73 9.02
CA GLY A 59 -7.37 -7.73 7.98
C GLY A 59 -8.88 -7.84 7.71
N GLU A 60 -9.68 -7.98 8.75
CA GLU A 60 -11.15 -8.07 8.63
C GLU A 60 -11.75 -6.84 7.94
N TRP A 61 -11.31 -5.64 8.32
CA TRP A 61 -11.79 -4.38 7.74
C TRP A 61 -11.40 -4.23 6.26
N ARG A 62 -10.20 -4.69 5.87
CA ARG A 62 -9.76 -4.70 4.45
C ARG A 62 -10.65 -5.57 3.58
N ILE A 63 -11.01 -6.75 4.07
CA ILE A 63 -11.87 -7.69 3.33
C ILE A 63 -13.30 -7.15 3.24
N ILE A 64 -13.87 -6.70 4.36
CA ILE A 64 -15.27 -6.26 4.43
C ILE A 64 -15.52 -5.00 3.59
N HIS A 65 -14.62 -4.01 3.64
CA HIS A 65 -14.87 -2.70 3.02
C HIS A 65 -14.24 -2.52 1.63
N PHE A 66 -13.19 -3.30 1.31
CA PHE A 66 -12.44 -3.11 0.07
C PHE A 66 -12.28 -4.40 -0.74
N GLY A 67 -12.79 -5.54 -0.26
CA GLY A 67 -12.58 -6.83 -0.92
C GLY A 67 -11.11 -7.26 -0.98
N LEU A 68 -10.23 -6.61 -0.19
CA LEU A 68 -8.79 -6.86 -0.22
C LEU A 68 -8.47 -8.09 0.63
N GLY A 69 -8.36 -9.24 -0.04
CA GLY A 69 -7.91 -10.50 0.53
C GLY A 69 -6.44 -10.51 0.92
N ARG A 70 -5.96 -11.64 1.46
CA ARG A 70 -4.54 -11.80 1.86
C ARG A 70 -3.59 -11.63 0.68
N ASP A 71 -3.94 -12.19 -0.48
CA ASP A 71 -3.08 -12.14 -1.67
C ASP A 71 -3.04 -10.73 -2.25
N THR A 72 -4.17 -10.04 -2.26
CA THR A 72 -4.28 -8.63 -2.67
C THR A 72 -3.54 -7.68 -1.74
N TYR A 73 -3.34 -8.06 -0.47
CA TYR A 73 -2.55 -7.27 0.46
C TYR A 73 -1.07 -7.17 0.04
N GLN A 74 -0.56 -8.13 -0.73
CA GLN A 74 0.82 -8.10 -1.24
C GLN A 74 1.04 -7.03 -2.32
N ALA A 75 -0.04 -6.45 -2.89
CA ALA A 75 0.03 -5.35 -3.86
C ALA A 75 0.87 -4.16 -3.37
N HIS A 76 0.94 -3.94 -2.05
CA HIS A 76 1.79 -2.89 -1.48
C HIS A 76 3.26 -3.00 -1.89
N GLN A 77 3.77 -4.21 -2.14
CA GLN A 77 5.18 -4.42 -2.48
C GLN A 77 5.53 -3.86 -3.86
N MET A 78 4.59 -3.92 -4.80
CA MET A 78 4.80 -3.36 -6.13
C MET A 78 4.59 -1.85 -6.10
N LEU A 79 3.54 -1.37 -5.44
CA LEU A 79 3.28 0.05 -5.22
C LEU A 79 4.45 0.77 -4.52
N GLU A 80 5.10 0.10 -3.55
CA GLU A 80 6.29 0.62 -2.89
C GLU A 80 7.48 0.77 -3.84
N ARG A 81 7.72 -0.25 -4.67
CA ARG A 81 8.83 -0.20 -5.64
C ARG A 81 8.61 0.81 -6.75
N LEU A 82 7.36 1.08 -7.11
CA LEU A 82 6.99 2.14 -8.05
C LEU A 82 7.06 3.54 -7.42
N GLY A 83 7.33 3.64 -6.12
CA GLY A 83 7.42 4.93 -5.42
C GLY A 83 6.07 5.59 -5.17
N LEU A 84 4.97 4.85 -5.26
CA LEU A 84 3.61 5.37 -5.04
C LEU A 84 3.16 5.25 -3.58
N VAL A 85 3.76 4.32 -2.83
CA VAL A 85 3.45 4.07 -1.42
C VAL A 85 4.76 3.91 -0.66
N ASN A 86 4.83 4.43 0.57
CA ASN A 86 5.89 4.10 1.51
C ASN A 86 5.34 3.11 2.56
N VAL A 87 6.07 2.02 2.82
CA VAL A 87 5.68 0.99 3.78
C VAL A 87 6.59 1.08 5.01
N GLN A 88 6.00 1.26 6.17
CA GLN A 88 6.65 1.02 7.45
C GLN A 88 6.23 -0.36 7.95
N GLU A 89 7.19 -1.29 7.97
CA GLU A 89 7.02 -2.61 8.57
C GLU A 89 7.31 -2.57 10.08
N ASP A 90 6.92 -3.62 10.81
CA ASP A 90 7.31 -3.78 12.21
C ASP A 90 8.80 -4.10 12.29
N GLU A 91 9.55 -3.37 13.11
CA GLU A 91 10.99 -3.58 13.37
C GLU A 91 11.30 -5.01 13.86
N ASN A 92 10.32 -5.71 14.44
CA ASN A 92 10.47 -7.07 14.93
C ASN A 92 10.18 -8.15 13.88
N ARG A 93 9.83 -7.76 12.64
CA ARG A 93 9.56 -8.71 11.56
C ARG A 93 10.87 -9.34 11.08
N ASP A 94 10.89 -10.67 10.95
CA ASP A 94 12.08 -11.42 10.55
C ASP A 94 12.46 -11.08 9.10
N ILE A 95 13.66 -10.52 8.94
CA ILE A 95 14.26 -10.12 7.67
C ILE A 95 14.63 -11.35 6.82
N PHE A 96 14.90 -12.49 7.46
CA PHE A 96 15.31 -13.73 6.81
C PHE A 96 14.13 -14.68 6.55
N GLN A 97 13.00 -14.49 7.25
CA GLN A 97 11.78 -15.28 7.04
C GLN A 97 10.54 -14.38 6.93
N PRO A 98 10.17 -13.95 5.71
CA PRO A 98 9.04 -13.07 5.48
C PRO A 98 7.74 -13.65 6.04
N GLY A 99 7.18 -13.01 7.07
CA GLY A 99 5.94 -13.47 7.72
C GLY A 99 6.10 -13.89 9.17
N LEU A 100 7.34 -14.12 9.64
CA LEU A 100 7.64 -14.39 11.04
C LEU A 100 8.05 -13.11 11.77
N ILE A 101 7.86 -13.12 13.09
CA ILE A 101 8.20 -12.01 13.97
C ILE A 101 9.09 -12.57 15.06
N HIS A 102 10.27 -11.99 15.20
CA HIS A 102 11.19 -12.32 16.27
C HIS A 102 10.60 -11.89 17.61
N GLY A 103 10.60 -12.80 18.60
CA GLY A 103 10.12 -12.49 19.94
C GLY A 103 8.60 -12.28 20.05
N TYR A 104 7.80 -13.05 19.30
CA TYR A 104 6.33 -13.03 19.40
C TYR A 104 5.86 -13.18 20.86
N ASP A 105 5.32 -12.10 21.41
CA ASP A 105 4.69 -12.04 22.72
C ASP A 105 3.18 -11.89 22.52
N LYS A 106 2.39 -12.80 23.10
CA LYS A 106 0.91 -12.74 23.06
C LYS A 106 0.35 -11.42 23.62
N ASN A 107 1.10 -10.72 24.46
CA ASN A 107 0.71 -9.44 25.05
C ASN A 107 1.14 -8.22 24.22
N LYS A 108 1.98 -8.41 23.20
CA LYS A 108 2.40 -7.37 22.25
C LYS A 108 2.05 -7.81 20.84
N ALA A 109 0.81 -7.53 20.45
CA ALA A 109 0.35 -7.79 19.09
C ALA A 109 1.30 -7.11 18.09
N PRO A 110 1.75 -7.83 17.04
CA PRO A 110 2.59 -7.26 16.01
C PRO A 110 1.99 -6.01 15.40
N LYS A 111 2.81 -5.00 15.13
CA LYS A 111 2.37 -3.81 14.39
C LYS A 111 2.03 -4.24 12.97
N LEU A 112 0.82 -3.88 12.55
CA LEU A 112 0.42 -3.99 11.15
C LEU A 112 1.29 -3.06 10.30
N HIS A 113 1.54 -3.44 9.04
CA HIS A 113 2.21 -2.55 8.10
C HIS A 113 1.46 -1.23 8.03
N ARG A 114 2.21 -0.15 8.06
CA ARG A 114 1.69 1.21 7.95
C ARG A 114 2.10 1.78 6.61
N PHE A 115 1.19 2.48 5.97
CA PHE A 115 1.29 2.91 4.60
C PHE A 115 1.13 4.42 4.52
N LYS A 116 1.96 5.05 3.71
CA LYS A 116 1.83 6.47 3.35
C LYS A 116 1.72 6.56 1.83
N LEU A 117 0.67 7.21 1.34
CA LEU A 117 0.49 7.50 -0.08
C LEU A 117 1.44 8.63 -0.48
N LEU A 118 2.29 8.41 -1.49
CA LEU A 118 3.29 9.37 -1.96
C LEU A 118 2.76 10.09 -3.19
N TYR A 119 2.40 11.36 -3.05
CA TYR A 119 1.74 12.09 -4.13
C TYR A 119 2.72 12.42 -5.25
N GLU A 120 3.97 12.69 -4.88
CA GLU A 120 5.08 13.00 -5.77
C GLU A 120 5.43 11.82 -6.68
N GLY A 121 5.13 10.59 -6.26
CA GLY A 121 5.31 9.40 -7.08
C GLY A 121 4.43 9.41 -8.33
N PHE A 122 3.25 10.05 -8.25
CA PHE A 122 2.33 10.15 -9.38
C PHE A 122 2.76 11.19 -10.41
N ASP A 123 3.73 12.04 -10.12
CA ASP A 123 4.25 13.04 -11.07
C ASP A 123 5.16 12.41 -12.14
N GLN A 124 5.59 11.16 -11.93
CA GLN A 124 6.40 10.42 -12.88
C GLN A 124 5.54 9.73 -13.95
N PRO A 125 6.04 9.60 -15.19
CA PRO A 125 5.36 8.82 -16.23
C PRO A 125 5.35 7.33 -15.86
N ALA A 126 4.16 6.72 -15.88
CA ALA A 126 3.93 5.41 -15.29
C ALA A 126 4.67 4.28 -16.03
N LEU A 127 4.53 4.22 -17.36
CA LEU A 127 5.13 3.15 -18.17
C LEU A 127 6.67 3.15 -18.11
N PRO A 128 7.38 4.29 -18.28
CA PRO A 128 8.84 4.33 -18.08
C PRO A 128 9.25 3.89 -16.66
N THR A 129 8.51 4.33 -15.64
CA THR A 129 8.79 3.97 -14.24
C THR A 129 8.64 2.47 -14.02
N LEU A 130 7.57 1.88 -14.54
CA LEU A 130 7.32 0.44 -14.48
C LEU A 130 8.43 -0.36 -15.19
N LEU A 131 8.78 0.00 -16.42
CA LEU A 131 9.83 -0.68 -17.18
C LEU A 131 11.17 -0.60 -16.44
N SER A 132 11.56 0.57 -15.93
CA SER A 132 12.80 0.73 -15.15
C SER A 132 12.81 -0.13 -13.88
N THR A 133 11.64 -0.33 -13.27
CA THR A 133 11.47 -1.19 -12.08
C THR A 133 11.61 -2.66 -12.43
N ILE A 134 11.04 -3.08 -13.57
CA ILE A 134 11.17 -4.45 -14.08
C ILE A 134 12.64 -4.75 -14.43
N ASP A 135 13.30 -3.85 -15.17
CA ASP A 135 14.70 -4.01 -15.57
C ASP A 135 15.61 -4.14 -14.34
N ARG A 136 15.41 -3.30 -13.33
CA ARG A 136 16.14 -3.39 -12.06
C ARG A 136 15.95 -4.74 -11.39
N ARG A 137 14.72 -5.28 -11.35
CA ARG A 137 14.42 -6.60 -10.76
C ARG A 137 15.11 -7.73 -11.53
N LEU A 138 15.09 -7.68 -12.85
CA LEU A 138 15.76 -8.67 -13.70
C LEU A 138 17.28 -8.64 -13.46
N ALA A 139 17.87 -7.44 -13.38
CA ALA A 139 19.29 -7.28 -13.07
C ALA A 139 19.67 -7.81 -11.67
N THR A 140 18.88 -7.51 -10.63
CA THR A 140 19.13 -8.04 -9.28
C THR A 140 19.05 -9.56 -9.25
N ARG A 141 18.09 -10.16 -9.95
CA ARG A 141 17.96 -11.62 -10.01
C ARG A 141 19.11 -12.28 -10.78
N ALA A 142 19.56 -11.67 -11.87
CA ALA A 142 20.70 -12.17 -12.65
C ALA A 142 22.03 -12.08 -11.86
N GLY A 143 22.23 -11.00 -11.09
CA GLY A 143 23.39 -10.84 -10.20
C GLY A 143 23.43 -11.83 -9.03
N MET A 144 22.28 -12.38 -8.63
CA MET A 144 22.18 -13.38 -7.55
C MET A 144 22.46 -14.82 -8.03
N THR A 145 22.51 -15.07 -9.34
CA THR A 145 22.71 -16.41 -9.94
C THR A 145 24.16 -16.76 -10.29
N THR A 146 25.15 -15.94 -9.92
CA THR A 146 26.57 -16.32 -10.03
C THR A 146 27.15 -16.62 -8.65
N PRO A 147 27.12 -17.87 -8.16
CA PRO A 147 28.11 -18.33 -7.21
C PRO A 147 29.42 -18.58 -7.98
N ALA A 148 30.52 -18.14 -7.39
CA ALA A 148 31.87 -18.29 -7.90
C ALA A 148 32.19 -19.77 -8.19
N SER A 149 32.68 -20.01 -9.40
CA SER A 149 33.52 -21.16 -9.71
C SER A 149 34.82 -21.08 -8.89
N ALA A 150 35.07 -22.10 -8.08
CA ALA A 150 36.39 -22.55 -7.65
C ALA A 150 36.35 -24.06 -7.47
#